data_AF-A0A932HF94-F1
#
_entry.id   AF-A0A932HF94-F1
#
_cell.length_a   1.000
_cell.length_b   1.000
_cell.length_c   1.000
_cell.angle_alpha   90.00
_cell.angle_beta   90.00
_cell.angle_gamma   90.00
#
_symmetry.space_group_name_H-M   'P 1'
#
loop_
_entity.id
_entity.type
_entity.pdbx_description
1 polymer ?
#
loop_
_entity_poly.entity_id
_entity_poly.type
_entity_poly.pdbx_seq_one_letter_code
_entity_poly.pdbx_strand_id
1 'polypeptide(L)' 'MINPRLAVDLLRVLWAFRARQWYRRPPFLPLPPAAYIRWRMYTAYGDEAAVPPLEDVIRFARWRRRVMHL' A
#
# COMPACT_ATOMS: atom_id res chain seq x y z
N MET A 1 0.43 7.97 19.04
CA MET A 1 1.72 7.25 19.15
C MET A 1 2.15 6.79 17.77
N ILE A 2 3.17 7.42 17.19
CA ILE A 2 3.71 7.02 15.87
C ILE A 2 4.49 5.72 16.08
N ASN A 3 4.08 4.64 15.44
CA ASN A 3 4.76 3.35 15.54
C ASN A 3 5.78 3.22 14.39
N PRO A 4 7.09 3.37 14.66
CA PRO A 4 8.11 3.34 13.61
C PRO A 4 8.15 2.00 12.86
N ARG A 5 7.75 0.90 13.51
CA ARG A 5 7.66 -0.41 12.85
C ARG A 5 6.55 -0.45 11.81
N LEU A 6 5.41 0.18 12.10
CA LEU A 6 4.30 0.30 11.15
C LEU A 6 4.70 1.12 9.92
N ALA A 7 5.45 2.21 10.12
CA ALA A 7 5.96 3.01 9.01
C ALA A 7 6.87 2.20 8.08
N VAL A 8 7.76 1.37 8.64
CA VAL A 8 8.61 0.45 7.86
C VAL A 8 7.78 -0.58 7.11
N ASP A 9 6.77 -1.18 7.76
CA ASP A 9 5.89 -2.16 7.12
C ASP A 9 5.12 -1.54 5.94
N LEU A 10 4.62 -0.31 6.10
CA LEU A 10 3.96 0.45 5.03
C LEU A 10 4.92 0.79 3.88
N LEU A 11 6.15 1.20 4.18
CA LEU A 11 7.15 1.47 3.15
C LEU A 11 7.52 0.22 2.34
N ARG A 12 7.68 -0.93 2.99
CA ARG A 12 7.88 -2.21 2.31
C ARG A 12 6.69 -2.59 1.44
N VAL A 13 5.48 -2.28 1.93
CA VAL A 13 4.23 -2.50 1.20
C VAL A 13 4.23 -1.73 -0.11
N LEU A 14 4.57 -0.43 -0.04
CA LEU A 14 4.67 0.47 -1.17
C LEU A 14 5.78 0.02 -2.14
N TRP A 15 6.94 -0.34 -1.60
CA TRP A 15 8.09 -0.76 -2.41
C TRP A 15 7.81 -1.98 -3.28
N ALA A 16 7.09 -2.99 -2.76
CA ALA A 16 6.77 -4.18 -3.54
C ALA A 16 5.76 -3.91 -4.67
N PHE A 17 4.87 -2.92 -4.48
CA PHE A 17 3.86 -2.54 -5.48
C PHE A 17 4.26 -1.29 -6.28
N ARG A 18 5.52 -0.86 -6.20
CA ARG A 18 5.97 0.39 -6.82
C ARG A 18 5.70 0.40 -8.32
N ALA A 19 5.25 1.54 -8.83
CA ALA A 19 5.16 1.76 -10.27
C ALA A 19 6.55 1.80 -10.92
N ARG A 20 6.81 1.06 -12.01
CA ARG A 20 7.98 1.32 -12.87
C ARG A 20 7.84 2.77 -13.36
N GLN A 21 8.76 3.67 -12.97
CA GLN A 21 8.75 5.14 -13.23
C GLN A 21 8.14 6.04 -12.13
N TRP A 22 7.98 5.57 -10.89
CA TRP A 22 7.59 6.41 -9.76
C TRP A 22 8.49 7.66 -9.57
N TYR A 23 9.77 7.57 -9.94
CA TYR A 23 10.77 8.65 -9.84
C TYR A 23 10.69 9.68 -10.97
N ARG A 24 9.84 9.48 -11.99
CA ARG A 24 9.70 10.43 -13.12
C ARG A 24 8.64 11.49 -12.90
N ARG A 25 7.78 11.34 -11.89
CA ARG A 25 6.71 12.29 -11.60
C ARG A 25 6.68 12.60 -10.09
N PRO A 26 6.61 13.89 -9.71
CA PRO A 26 6.37 14.24 -8.30
C PRO A 26 5.04 13.63 -7.84
N PRO A 27 4.93 13.12 -6.60
CA PRO A 27 5.78 13.39 -5.44
C PRO A 27 6.99 12.45 -5.25
N PHE A 28 7.49 11.74 -6.28
CA PHE A 28 8.67 10.85 -6.20
C PHE A 28 8.59 9.78 -5.09
N LEU A 29 7.38 9.45 -4.65
CA LEU A 29 7.16 8.37 -3.71
C LEU A 29 6.96 7.08 -4.49
N PRO A 30 7.44 5.91 -3.99
CA PRO A 30 7.23 4.60 -4.61
C PRO A 30 5.79 4.12 -4.43
N LEU A 31 4.82 4.96 -4.82
CA LEU A 31 3.40 4.65 -4.72
C LEU A 31 3.02 3.63 -5.79
N PRO A 32 2.05 2.75 -5.48
CA PRO A 32 1.44 1.91 -6.50
C PRO A 32 0.76 2.76 -7.58
N PRO A 33 0.68 2.27 -8.83
CA PRO A 33 -0.10 2.94 -9.86
C PRO A 33 -1.55 3.15 -9.44
N ALA A 34 -2.14 4.30 -9.77
CA ALA A 34 -3.55 4.57 -9.44
C ALA A 34 -4.51 3.52 -10.03
N ALA A 35 -4.23 3.01 -11.23
CA ALA A 35 -5.00 1.93 -11.85
C ALA A 35 -4.98 0.63 -11.02
N TYR A 36 -3.83 0.31 -10.41
CA TYR A 36 -3.71 -0.84 -9.52
C TYR A 36 -4.52 -0.63 -8.23
N ILE A 37 -4.46 0.57 -7.64
CA ILE A 37 -5.26 0.89 -6.44
C ILE A 37 -6.75 0.80 -6.74
N ARG A 38 -7.23 1.40 -7.83
CA ARG A 38 -8.65 1.34 -8.24
C ARG A 38 -9.14 -0.10 -8.40
N TRP A 39 -8.40 -0.92 -9.16
CA TRP A 39 -8.73 -2.33 -9.32
C TRP A 39 -8.77 -3.07 -7.98
N ARG A 40 -7.83 -2.77 -7.09
CA ARG A 40 -7.77 -3.39 -5.76
C ARG A 40 -8.94 -2.98 -4.88
N MET A 41 -9.35 -1.70 -4.93
CA MET A 41 -10.49 -1.20 -4.16
C MET A 41 -11.81 -1.75 -4.71
N TYR A 42 -11.96 -1.80 -6.03
CA TYR A 42 -13.12 -2.44 -6.66
C TYR A 42 -13.26 -3.91 -6.26
N THR A 43 -12.17 -4.67 -6.28
CA THR A 43 -12.21 -6.11 -5.94
C THR A 43 -12.44 -6.34 -4.44
N ALA A 44 -11.92 -5.48 -3.57
CA ALA A 44 -11.99 -5.67 -2.12
C ALA A 44 -13.24 -5.04 -1.48
N TYR A 45 -13.73 -3.92 -2.02
CA TYR A 45 -14.79 -3.09 -1.44
C TYR A 45 -15.95 -2.82 -2.40
N GLY A 46 -15.87 -3.24 -3.66
CA GLY A 46 -16.91 -3.01 -4.67
C GLY A 46 -16.92 -1.61 -5.30
N ASP A 47 -16.04 -0.71 -4.86
CA ASP A 47 -15.92 0.66 -5.34
C ASP A 47 -14.44 1.01 -5.58
N GLU A 48 -14.14 1.57 -6.75
CA GLU A 48 -12.79 2.00 -7.16
C GLU A 48 -12.26 3.18 -6.34
N ALA A 49 -13.14 4.01 -5.78
CA ALA A 49 -12.83 5.18 -4.96
C ALA A 49 -12.96 4.90 -3.45
N ALA A 50 -13.24 3.66 -3.05
CA ALA A 50 -13.32 3.30 -1.64
C ALA A 50 -12.01 3.63 -0.91
N VAL A 51 -12.13 4.38 0.19
CA VAL A 51 -11.02 4.64 1.10
C VAL A 51 -11.03 3.55 2.17
N PRO A 52 -10.04 2.65 2.20
CA PRO A 52 -10.02 1.57 3.18
C PRO A 52 -9.84 2.15 4.59
N PRO A 53 -10.47 1.56 5.62
CA PRO A 53 -10.23 1.97 6.98
C PRO A 53 -8.77 1.71 7.36
N LEU A 54 -8.20 2.57 8.22
CA LEU A 54 -6.80 2.49 8.64
C LEU A 54 -6.45 1.11 9.22
N GLU A 55 -7.39 0.50 9.94
CA GLU A 55 -7.21 -0.83 10.55
C GLU A 55 -6.97 -1.93 9.51
N ASP A 56 -7.64 -1.86 8.36
CA ASP A 56 -7.47 -2.84 7.28
C ASP A 56 -6.11 -2.70 6.61
N VAL A 57 -5.64 -1.46 6.44
CA VAL A 57 -4.30 -1.16 5.91
C VAL A 57 -3.23 -1.71 6.86
N ILE A 58 -3.40 -1.49 8.17
CA ILE A 58 -2.50 -2.01 9.20
C ILE A 58 -2.54 -3.56 9.23
N ARG A 59 -3.72 -4.16 9.16
CA ARG A 59 -3.90 -5.62 9.15
C ARG A 59 -3.21 -6.25 7.94
N PHE A 60 -3.37 -5.63 6.76
CA PHE A 60 -2.71 -6.05 5.53
C PHE A 60 -1.19 -5.96 5.61
N ALA A 61 -0.65 -4.84 6.13
CA ALA A 61 0.79 -4.66 6.31
C ALA A 61 1.39 -5.72 7.24
N ARG A 62 0.74 -5.99 8.39
CA ARG A 62 1.17 -7.03 9.34
C ARG A 62 1.06 -8.44 8.76
N TRP A 63 0.00 -8.74 8.01
CA TRP A 63 -0.15 -10.02 7.33
C TRP A 63 0.97 -10.23 6.33
N ARG A 64 1.30 -9.20 5.52
CA ARG A 64 2.34 -9.34 4.50
C ARG A 64 3.72 -9.58 5.10
N ARG A 65 4.05 -8.93 6.22
CA ARG A 65 5.26 -9.22 6.97
C ARG A 65 5.34 -10.68 7.42
N ARG A 66 4.26 -11.22 7.98
CA ARG A 66 4.19 -12.62 8.45
C ARG A 66 4.34 -13.62 7.30
N VAL A 67 3.64 -13.40 6.19
CA VAL A 67 3.61 -14.36 5.06
C VAL A 67 4.86 -14.26 4.18
N MET A 68 5.40 -13.06 3.98
CA MET A 68 6.57 -12.86 3.11
C MET A 68 7.91 -13.03 3.85
N HIS A 69 7.90 -13.42 5.14
CA HIS A 69 9.09 -13.60 5.98
C HIS A 69 10.09 -12.43 5.88
N LEU A 70 9.57 -11.19 5.76
CA LEU A 70 10.36 -9.96 5.65
C LEU A 70 10.74 -9.39 7.03
#